data_AF-A0A5C7Q521-F1
#
_entry.id   AF-A0A5C7Q521-F1
#
_cell.length_a   1.000
_cell.length_b   1.000
_cell.length_c   1.000
_cell.angle_alpha   90.00
_cell.angle_beta   90.00
_cell.angle_gamma   90.00
#
_symmetry.space_group_name_H-M   'P 1'
#
loop_
_entity.id
_entity.type
_entity.pdbx_description
1 polymer ?
#
loop_
_entity_poly.entity_id
_entity_poly.type
_entity_poly.pdbx_seq_one_letter_code
_entity_poly.pdbx_strand_id
1 'polypeptide(L)'
;MGRATQSLIKRVQTELPRGAPFALDTLEHLGVSAKLAAYYADSGWLTRLGQGVYAFPSDDLSPQAAVKLLQGRVAGLHVAGKSALALQGVRHNLAPREPLVLWGDVRSVLPSWFKSRFPARYVAARLFNWPNEDMPTQTLSTPPGVAEGLRVSVPERAVLEMLYEVGTHQGLEEARNLFDGLRNLRKDVLEQLLLCCTSVKVVRLFLTWARETRVVDVDALLQRHALPVGSDKRWMSRLKDGTLLTLKPHG
;
A
#
# COMPACT_ATOMS: atom_id res chain seq x y z
N MET A 1 -30.70 -3.81 -33.70
CA MET A 1 -29.72 -3.98 -32.60
C MET A 1 -28.76 -2.79 -32.41
N GLY A 2 -28.36 -2.04 -33.44
CA GLY A 2 -27.36 -0.94 -33.30
C GLY A 2 -27.73 0.24 -32.39
N ARG A 3 -29.01 0.59 -32.24
CA ARG A 3 -29.45 1.76 -31.43
C ARG A 3 -29.26 1.55 -29.92
N ALA A 4 -29.52 0.35 -29.42
CA ALA A 4 -29.33 -0.02 -28.01
C ALA A 4 -27.84 -0.14 -27.64
N THR A 5 -27.03 -0.67 -28.56
CA THR A 5 -25.58 -0.71 -28.40
C THR A 5 -24.96 0.69 -28.35
N GLN A 6 -25.46 1.63 -29.15
CA GLN A 6 -25.01 3.02 -29.11
C GLN A 6 -25.46 3.78 -27.84
N SER A 7 -26.62 3.46 -27.27
CA SER A 7 -27.04 4.08 -26.02
C SER A 7 -26.23 3.57 -24.82
N LEU A 8 -25.87 2.28 -24.80
CA LEU A 8 -25.06 1.71 -23.73
C LEU A 8 -23.63 2.24 -23.71
N ILE A 9 -22.96 2.37 -24.87
CA ILE A 9 -21.59 2.92 -24.88
C ILE A 9 -21.56 4.39 -24.44
N LYS A 10 -22.58 5.19 -24.82
CA LYS A 10 -22.71 6.56 -24.33
C LYS A 10 -22.84 6.60 -22.81
N ARG A 11 -23.67 5.71 -22.25
CA ARG A 11 -23.84 5.57 -20.80
C ARG A 11 -22.52 5.23 -20.10
N VAL A 12 -21.77 4.27 -20.63
CA VAL A 12 -20.43 3.92 -20.13
C VAL A 12 -19.51 5.14 -20.14
N GLN A 13 -19.47 5.89 -21.24
CA GLN A 13 -18.64 7.09 -21.37
C GLN A 13 -19.05 8.25 -20.46
N THR A 14 -20.32 8.33 -20.06
CA THR A 14 -20.82 9.38 -19.16
C THR A 14 -20.72 8.99 -17.68
N GLU A 15 -20.88 7.71 -17.33
CA GLU A 15 -20.91 7.26 -15.94
C GLU A 15 -19.55 6.82 -15.40
N LEU A 16 -18.63 6.37 -16.25
CA LEU A 16 -17.30 5.96 -15.81
C LEU A 16 -16.27 7.09 -15.93
N PRO A 17 -15.42 7.28 -14.90
CA PRO A 17 -14.41 8.31 -14.94
C PRO A 17 -13.33 8.01 -16.00
N ARG A 18 -12.87 9.07 -16.66
CA ARG A 18 -11.68 9.05 -17.52
C ARG A 18 -10.42 8.84 -16.70
N GLY A 19 -9.40 8.23 -17.30
CA GLY A 19 -8.10 7.97 -16.68
C GLY A 19 -8.12 6.87 -15.62
N ALA A 20 -9.22 6.11 -15.49
CA ALA A 20 -9.35 5.02 -14.55
C ALA A 20 -9.63 3.70 -15.29
N PRO A 21 -8.92 2.61 -14.96
CA PRO A 21 -9.31 1.29 -15.44
C PRO A 21 -10.55 0.83 -14.68
N PHE A 22 -11.41 0.06 -15.34
CA PHE A 22 -12.63 -0.50 -14.76
C PHE A 22 -12.74 -2.00 -15.08
N ALA A 23 -13.47 -2.68 -14.22
CA ALA A 23 -13.65 -4.12 -14.28
C ALA A 23 -14.90 -4.47 -15.10
N LEU A 24 -14.94 -5.72 -15.57
CA LEU A 24 -16.09 -6.23 -16.33
C LEU A 24 -17.38 -6.22 -15.49
N ASP A 25 -17.30 -6.50 -14.19
CA ASP A 25 -18.44 -6.39 -13.26
C ASP A 25 -19.10 -4.99 -13.30
N THR A 26 -18.29 -3.94 -13.41
CA THR A 26 -18.72 -2.55 -13.48
C THR A 26 -19.46 -2.29 -14.79
N LEU A 27 -18.98 -2.86 -15.89
CA LEU A 27 -19.66 -2.81 -17.20
C LEU A 27 -20.98 -3.60 -17.16
N GLU A 28 -21.01 -4.75 -16.49
CA GLU A 28 -22.21 -5.57 -16.35
C GLU A 28 -23.30 -4.85 -15.56
N HIS A 29 -22.95 -4.11 -14.50
CA HIS A 29 -23.88 -3.22 -13.79
C HIS A 29 -24.47 -2.11 -14.67
N LEU A 30 -23.77 -1.71 -15.73
CA LEU A 30 -24.25 -0.75 -16.73
C LEU A 30 -25.04 -1.42 -17.88
N GLY A 31 -25.23 -2.74 -17.83
CA GLY A 31 -25.93 -3.53 -18.84
C GLY A 31 -25.04 -3.98 -20.00
N VAL A 32 -23.72 -3.85 -19.89
CA VAL A 32 -22.75 -4.26 -20.92
C VAL A 32 -22.21 -5.65 -20.58
N SER A 33 -22.65 -6.66 -21.33
CA SER A 33 -22.18 -8.05 -21.17
C SER A 33 -20.73 -8.22 -21.60
N ALA A 34 -20.08 -9.31 -21.16
CA ALA A 34 -18.73 -9.67 -21.58
C ALA A 34 -18.54 -9.69 -23.10
N LYS A 35 -19.52 -10.23 -23.84
CA LYS A 35 -19.49 -10.26 -25.32
C LYS A 35 -19.54 -8.85 -25.90
N LEU A 36 -20.35 -7.97 -25.32
CA LEU A 36 -20.46 -6.59 -25.78
C LEU A 36 -19.22 -5.76 -25.42
N ALA A 37 -18.64 -5.97 -24.23
CA ALA A 37 -17.37 -5.37 -23.84
C ALA A 37 -16.23 -5.77 -24.77
N ALA A 38 -16.17 -7.04 -25.19
CA ALA A 38 -15.24 -7.52 -26.20
C ALA A 38 -15.47 -6.81 -27.55
N TYR A 39 -16.73 -6.74 -28.00
CA TYR A 39 -17.06 -6.00 -29.22
C TYR A 39 -16.63 -4.53 -29.15
N TYR A 40 -16.85 -3.83 -28.03
CA TYR A 40 -16.38 -2.46 -27.84
C TYR A 40 -14.86 -2.33 -27.85
N ALA A 41 -14.15 -3.32 -27.34
CA ALA A 41 -12.69 -3.34 -27.43
C ALA A 41 -12.20 -3.54 -28.87
N ASP A 42 -12.80 -4.49 -29.60
CA ASP A 42 -12.44 -4.79 -30.98
C ASP A 42 -12.76 -3.64 -31.95
N SER A 43 -13.84 -2.90 -31.66
CA SER A 43 -14.25 -1.72 -32.43
C SER A 43 -13.61 -0.42 -31.94
N GLY A 44 -12.68 -0.48 -30.99
CA GLY A 44 -11.88 0.66 -30.53
C GLY A 44 -12.61 1.66 -29.62
N TRP A 45 -13.80 1.34 -29.13
CA TRP A 45 -14.51 2.16 -28.11
C TRP A 45 -13.93 1.99 -26.71
N LEU A 46 -13.33 0.83 -26.45
CA LEU A 46 -12.63 0.47 -25.22
C LEU A 46 -11.24 -0.07 -25.55
N THR A 47 -10.33 -0.07 -24.59
CA THR A 47 -9.06 -0.78 -24.66
C THR A 47 -9.05 -1.87 -23.60
N ARG A 48 -8.79 -3.11 -24.01
CA ARG A 48 -8.61 -4.23 -23.08
C ARG A 48 -7.21 -4.15 -22.47
N LEU A 49 -7.13 -3.95 -21.15
CA LEU A 49 -5.85 -3.93 -20.44
C LEU A 49 -5.42 -5.35 -20.04
N GLY A 50 -6.37 -6.18 -19.62
CA GLY A 50 -6.15 -7.54 -19.15
C GLY A 50 -7.45 -8.33 -19.03
N GLN A 51 -7.40 -9.46 -18.33
CA GLN A 51 -8.60 -10.29 -18.13
C GLN A 51 -9.67 -9.54 -17.33
N GLY A 52 -10.79 -9.25 -17.99
CA GLY A 52 -11.91 -8.51 -17.41
C GLY A 52 -11.55 -7.10 -16.93
N VAL A 53 -10.51 -6.48 -17.51
CA VAL A 53 -10.11 -5.10 -17.21
C VAL A 53 -10.06 -4.30 -18.50
N TYR A 54 -10.76 -3.18 -18.50
CA TYR A 54 -10.88 -2.27 -19.62
C TYR A 54 -10.54 -0.84 -19.19
N ALA A 55 -10.26 0.01 -20.17
CA ALA A 55 -10.15 1.45 -20.02
C ALA A 55 -10.68 2.12 -21.27
N PHE A 56 -10.89 3.43 -21.23
CA PHE A 56 -11.12 4.17 -22.46
C PHE A 56 -9.82 4.26 -23.28
N PRO A 57 -9.93 4.26 -24.63
CA PRO A 57 -8.78 4.43 -25.51
C PRO A 57 -8.11 5.79 -25.28
N SER A 58 -6.78 5.80 -25.36
CA SER A 58 -5.93 6.99 -25.22
C SER A 58 -6.01 7.73 -23.89
N ASP A 59 -6.68 7.16 -22.88
CA ASP A 59 -6.64 7.69 -21.52
C ASP A 59 -5.26 7.44 -20.88
N ASP A 60 -4.71 8.47 -20.25
CA ASP A 60 -3.58 8.29 -19.34
C ASP A 60 -4.09 7.76 -18.00
N LEU A 61 -3.63 6.57 -17.61
CA LEU A 61 -4.18 5.87 -16.46
C LEU A 61 -3.53 6.36 -15.17
N SER A 62 -4.37 6.81 -14.24
CA SER A 62 -3.93 7.17 -12.90
C SER A 62 -3.43 5.92 -12.15
N PRO A 63 -2.20 5.95 -11.59
CA PRO A 63 -1.71 4.86 -10.76
C PRO A 63 -2.62 4.59 -9.55
N GLN A 64 -3.19 5.66 -8.95
CA GLN A 64 -4.09 5.54 -7.80
C GLN A 64 -5.41 4.88 -8.18
N ALA A 65 -6.00 5.26 -9.32
CA ALA A 65 -7.21 4.62 -9.82
C ALA A 65 -6.98 3.15 -10.16
N ALA A 66 -5.83 2.83 -10.75
CA ALA A 66 -5.44 1.46 -11.03
C ALA A 66 -5.23 0.63 -9.75
N VAL A 67 -4.62 1.19 -8.72
CA VAL A 67 -4.52 0.53 -7.40
C VAL A 67 -5.91 0.31 -6.80
N LYS A 68 -6.81 1.31 -6.83
CA LYS A 68 -8.18 1.17 -6.32
C LYS A 68 -8.92 0.01 -6.99
N LEU A 69 -8.75 -0.18 -8.30
CA LEU A 69 -9.30 -1.35 -9.00
C LEU A 69 -8.75 -2.68 -8.43
N LEU A 70 -7.44 -2.75 -8.18
CA LEU A 70 -6.82 -3.94 -7.58
C LEU A 70 -7.27 -4.17 -6.13
N GLN A 71 -7.55 -3.11 -5.37
CA GLN A 71 -8.08 -3.17 -4.01
C GLN A 71 -9.44 -3.86 -3.92
N GLY A 72 -10.27 -3.74 -4.95
CA GLY A 72 -11.54 -4.48 -5.05
C GLY A 72 -11.38 -5.97 -5.37
N ARG A 73 -10.21 -6.39 -5.89
CA ARG A 73 -9.96 -7.77 -6.34
C ARG A 73 -9.07 -8.58 -5.41
N VAL A 74 -8.20 -7.91 -4.66
CA VAL A 74 -7.26 -8.55 -3.74
C VAL A 74 -7.60 -8.11 -2.32
N ALA A 75 -8.14 -9.05 -1.54
CA ALA A 75 -8.50 -8.81 -0.15
C ALA A 75 -7.29 -8.33 0.66
N GLY A 76 -7.48 -7.28 1.46
CA GLY A 76 -6.42 -6.67 2.26
C GLY A 76 -5.39 -5.87 1.47
N LEU A 77 -5.50 -5.73 0.13
CA LEU A 77 -4.55 -4.92 -0.64
C LEU A 77 -4.69 -3.44 -0.29
N HIS A 78 -3.56 -2.78 -0.01
CA HIS A 78 -3.49 -1.35 0.26
C HIS A 78 -2.14 -0.75 -0.18
N VAL A 79 -2.08 0.57 -0.29
CA VAL A 79 -0.80 1.30 -0.45
C VAL A 79 -0.11 1.35 0.90
N ALA A 80 1.17 0.99 0.93
CA ALA A 80 1.89 0.68 2.16
C ALA A 80 3.30 1.30 2.20
N GLY A 81 3.99 1.15 3.32
CA GLY A 81 5.41 1.50 3.45
C GLY A 81 5.71 2.94 3.06
N LYS A 82 6.83 3.15 2.36
CA LYS A 82 7.24 4.50 1.91
C LYS A 82 6.26 5.17 0.95
N SER A 83 5.54 4.41 0.11
CA SER A 83 4.52 4.99 -0.77
C SER A 83 3.34 5.53 0.03
N ALA A 84 2.93 4.83 1.09
CA ALA A 84 1.91 5.34 2.00
C ALA A 84 2.40 6.57 2.75
N LEU A 85 3.60 6.55 3.32
CA LEU A 85 4.22 7.72 3.97
C LEU A 85 4.22 8.94 3.04
N ALA A 86 4.58 8.77 1.77
CA ALA A 86 4.58 9.85 0.79
C ALA A 86 3.18 10.41 0.51
N LEU A 87 2.14 9.56 0.46
CA LEU A 87 0.75 9.99 0.31
C LEU A 87 0.21 10.67 1.59
N GLN A 88 0.78 10.34 2.76
CA GLN A 88 0.49 10.99 4.04
C GLN A 88 1.32 12.28 4.26
N GLY A 89 2.11 12.72 3.27
CA GLY A 89 2.92 13.94 3.35
C GLY A 89 4.31 13.77 3.95
N VAL A 90 4.69 12.55 4.38
CA VAL A 90 6.05 12.24 4.85
C VAL A 90 6.90 11.86 3.64
N ARG A 91 7.66 12.81 3.12
CA ARG A 91 8.48 12.63 1.90
C ARG A 91 9.93 12.99 2.17
N HIS A 92 10.82 12.15 1.65
CA HIS A 92 12.24 12.42 1.57
C HIS A 92 12.71 12.01 0.18
N ASN A 93 13.20 12.97 -0.60
CA ASN A 93 13.47 12.89 -2.05
C ASN A 93 12.23 12.68 -2.94
N LEU A 94 12.24 13.36 -4.10
CA LEU A 94 11.24 13.24 -5.15
C LEU A 94 11.87 12.50 -6.33
N ALA A 95 12.11 11.19 -6.19
CA ALA A 95 12.49 10.42 -7.37
C ALA A 95 11.28 10.39 -8.33
N PRO A 96 11.43 10.77 -9.62
CA PRO A 96 10.30 10.90 -10.54
C PRO A 96 9.49 9.63 -10.80
N ARG A 97 10.03 8.45 -10.44
CA ARG A 97 9.46 7.13 -10.74
C ARG A 97 9.74 6.10 -9.65
N GLU A 98 9.46 6.44 -8.40
CA GLU A 98 9.55 5.46 -7.33
C GLU A 98 8.52 4.33 -7.50
N PRO A 99 8.93 3.05 -7.37
CA PRO A 99 7.99 1.94 -7.42
C PRO A 99 6.94 2.03 -6.30
N LEU A 100 5.67 1.87 -6.66
CA LEU A 100 4.58 1.77 -5.71
C LEU A 100 4.78 0.55 -4.79
N VAL A 101 4.67 0.78 -3.49
CA VAL A 101 4.66 -0.27 -2.47
C VAL A 101 3.23 -0.63 -2.14
N LEU A 102 2.82 -1.82 -2.57
CA LEU A 102 1.53 -2.42 -2.24
C LEU A 102 1.73 -3.55 -1.25
N TRP A 103 0.77 -3.77 -0.37
CA TRP A 103 0.84 -4.78 0.68
C TRP A 103 -0.46 -5.56 0.79
N GLY A 104 -0.37 -6.82 1.20
CA GLY A 104 -1.50 -7.61 1.67
C GLY A 104 -1.06 -8.85 2.43
N ASP A 105 -2.02 -9.50 3.08
CA ASP A 105 -1.75 -10.66 3.96
C ASP A 105 -1.71 -11.99 3.21
N VAL A 106 -2.14 -11.99 1.94
CA VAL A 106 -2.22 -13.18 1.09
C VAL A 106 -1.24 -13.03 -0.07
N ARG A 107 -0.59 -14.13 -0.45
CA ARG A 107 0.23 -14.17 -1.65
C ARG A 107 -0.64 -13.89 -2.87
N SER A 108 -0.26 -12.88 -3.63
CA SER A 108 -0.92 -12.46 -4.85
C SER A 108 0.12 -11.97 -5.84
N VAL A 109 -0.22 -12.02 -7.13
CA VAL A 109 0.65 -11.55 -8.19
C VAL A 109 -0.03 -10.34 -8.82
N LEU A 110 0.67 -9.21 -8.87
CA LEU A 110 0.18 -8.04 -9.58
C LEU A 110 -0.04 -8.38 -11.06
N PRO A 111 -1.21 -8.05 -11.64
CA PRO A 111 -1.48 -8.31 -13.04
C PRO A 111 -0.41 -7.72 -13.97
N SER A 112 -0.10 -8.41 -15.06
CA SER A 112 0.90 -7.97 -16.05
C SER A 112 0.62 -6.57 -16.58
N TRP A 113 -0.66 -6.26 -16.87
CA TRP A 113 -1.09 -4.96 -17.39
C TRP A 113 -0.79 -3.79 -16.45
N PHE A 114 -0.78 -4.05 -15.14
CA PHE A 114 -0.50 -3.07 -14.10
C PHE A 114 1.00 -2.83 -14.01
N LYS A 115 1.79 -3.90 -13.89
CA LYS A 115 3.26 -3.83 -13.80
C LYS A 115 3.93 -3.23 -15.03
N SER A 116 3.34 -3.42 -16.22
CA SER A 116 3.90 -2.85 -17.46
C SER A 116 3.72 -1.33 -17.56
N ARG A 117 2.80 -0.75 -16.78
CA ARG A 117 2.48 0.69 -16.79
C ARG A 117 3.03 1.40 -15.55
N PHE A 118 2.95 0.74 -14.41
CA PHE A 118 3.31 1.32 -13.13
C PHE A 118 4.42 0.47 -12.48
N PRO A 119 5.62 1.04 -12.28
CA PRO A 119 6.61 0.43 -11.42
C PRO A 119 5.98 0.18 -10.05
N ALA A 120 5.89 -1.08 -9.65
CA ALA A 120 5.22 -1.47 -8.42
C ALA A 120 5.75 -2.81 -7.91
N ARG A 121 5.68 -2.97 -6.59
CA ARG A 121 5.98 -4.21 -5.90
C ARG A 121 4.86 -4.53 -4.92
N TYR A 122 4.59 -5.82 -4.75
CA TYR A 122 3.62 -6.32 -3.79
C TYR A 122 4.33 -7.13 -2.72
N VAL A 123 4.13 -6.73 -1.47
CA VAL A 123 4.63 -7.44 -0.28
C VAL A 123 3.50 -8.27 0.29
N ALA A 124 3.71 -9.58 0.34
CA ALA A 124 2.78 -10.52 0.96
C ALA A 124 3.34 -10.96 2.32
N ALA A 125 2.92 -10.30 3.39
CA ALA A 125 3.40 -10.59 4.73
C ALA A 125 2.36 -10.26 5.81
N ARG A 126 2.20 -11.19 6.76
CA ARG A 126 1.37 -11.00 7.96
C ARG A 126 2.19 -10.31 9.05
N LEU A 127 2.35 -8.99 8.91
CA LEU A 127 3.15 -8.17 9.84
C LEU A 127 2.48 -8.02 11.21
N PHE A 128 1.16 -8.19 11.28
CA PHE A 128 0.38 -7.98 12.50
C PHE A 128 -0.47 -9.21 12.81
N ASN A 129 -0.52 -9.59 14.09
CA ASN A 129 -1.47 -10.57 14.62
C ASN A 129 -2.65 -9.80 15.20
N TRP A 130 -3.58 -9.39 14.33
CA TRP A 130 -4.65 -8.46 14.68
C TRP A 130 -5.50 -8.97 15.86
N PRO A 131 -5.71 -8.16 16.90
CA PRO A 131 -6.48 -8.57 18.08
C PRO A 131 -8.00 -8.61 17.81
N ASN A 132 -8.47 -7.91 16.77
CA ASN A 132 -9.85 -7.90 16.32
C ASN A 132 -9.91 -7.65 14.80
N GLU A 133 -11.08 -7.88 14.19
CA GLU A 133 -11.29 -7.78 12.75
C GLU A 133 -11.36 -6.33 12.23
N ASP A 134 -11.59 -5.35 13.11
CA ASP A 134 -11.77 -3.94 12.75
C ASP A 134 -10.43 -3.18 12.62
N MET A 135 -9.44 -3.54 13.43
CA MET A 135 -8.14 -2.84 13.48
C MET A 135 -7.42 -2.76 12.12
N PRO A 136 -7.41 -3.80 11.26
CA PRO A 136 -6.83 -3.70 9.93
C PRO A 136 -7.42 -2.56 9.10
N THR A 137 -8.73 -2.29 9.19
CA THR A 137 -9.39 -1.24 8.41
C THR A 137 -9.24 0.14 9.07
N GLN A 138 -9.25 0.21 10.39
CA GLN A 138 -9.00 1.45 11.15
C GLN A 138 -7.58 2.02 10.96
N THR A 139 -6.63 1.17 10.57
CA THR A 139 -5.25 1.57 10.22
C THR A 139 -5.06 1.86 8.73
N LEU A 140 -6.16 1.95 7.98
CA LEU A 140 -6.19 2.43 6.60
C LEU A 140 -7.00 3.73 6.53
N SER A 141 -6.60 4.61 5.62
CA SER A 141 -7.24 5.91 5.41
C SER A 141 -7.18 6.30 3.92
N THR A 142 -7.95 7.31 3.56
CA THR A 142 -7.86 7.98 2.25
C THR A 142 -7.35 9.40 2.51
N PRO A 143 -6.04 9.67 2.40
CA PRO A 143 -5.49 10.99 2.69
C PRO A 143 -6.00 12.08 1.73
N PRO A 144 -5.92 13.37 2.10
CA PRO A 144 -6.29 14.46 1.20
C PRO A 144 -5.49 14.42 -0.12
N GLY A 145 -6.16 14.69 -1.24
CA GLY A 145 -5.50 14.76 -2.56
C GLY A 145 -5.23 13.42 -3.23
N VAL A 146 -5.71 12.30 -2.69
CA VAL A 146 -5.74 11.01 -3.40
C VAL A 146 -7.14 10.66 -3.90
N ALA A 147 -7.22 9.70 -4.81
CA ALA A 147 -8.49 9.18 -5.32
C ALA A 147 -9.40 8.69 -4.18
N GLU A 148 -10.66 9.11 -4.19
CA GLU A 148 -11.65 8.76 -3.16
C GLU A 148 -11.75 7.23 -2.98
N GLY A 149 -11.79 6.78 -1.72
CA GLY A 149 -11.88 5.36 -1.38
C GLY A 149 -10.59 4.55 -1.61
N LEU A 150 -9.49 5.19 -2.03
CA LEU A 150 -8.18 4.54 -2.04
C LEU A 150 -7.77 4.21 -0.60
N ARG A 151 -7.46 2.93 -0.35
CA ARG A 151 -6.99 2.48 0.98
C ARG A 151 -5.47 2.63 1.09
N VAL A 152 -5.02 3.47 2.01
CA VAL A 152 -3.60 3.78 2.25
C VAL A 152 -3.29 3.58 3.73
N SER A 153 -2.17 2.92 4.06
CA SER A 153 -1.71 2.81 5.45
C SER A 153 -1.60 4.19 6.10
N VAL A 154 -2.12 4.29 7.33
CA VAL A 154 -1.86 5.44 8.18
C VAL A 154 -0.35 5.51 8.53
N PRO A 155 0.19 6.68 8.89
CA PRO A 155 1.64 6.83 9.14
C PRO A 155 2.21 5.79 10.12
N GLU A 156 1.47 5.44 11.18
CA GLU A 156 1.88 4.48 12.20
C GLU A 156 2.06 3.07 11.64
N ARG A 157 1.19 2.66 10.71
CA ARG A 157 1.28 1.35 10.05
C ARG A 157 2.32 1.38 8.93
N ALA A 158 2.33 2.45 8.15
CA ALA A 158 3.23 2.64 7.02
C ALA A 158 4.70 2.63 7.42
N VAL A 159 5.05 3.24 8.57
CA VAL A 159 6.43 3.17 9.07
C VAL A 159 6.84 1.74 9.40
N LEU A 160 6.00 0.96 10.09
CA LEU A 160 6.33 -0.42 10.46
C LEU A 160 6.46 -1.33 9.22
N GLU A 161 5.60 -1.14 8.22
CA GLU A 161 5.70 -1.81 6.92
C GLU A 161 6.99 -1.44 6.17
N MET A 162 7.41 -0.17 6.22
CA MET A 162 8.68 0.26 5.65
C MET A 162 9.88 -0.38 6.37
N LEU A 163 9.87 -0.38 7.72
CA LEU A 163 10.92 -1.00 8.53
C LEU A 163 11.02 -2.51 8.31
N TYR A 164 9.89 -3.17 7.99
CA TYR A 164 9.89 -4.59 7.65
C TYR A 164 10.72 -4.87 6.39
N GLU A 165 10.68 -3.96 5.42
CA GLU A 165 11.37 -4.09 4.14
C GLU A 165 12.84 -3.61 4.19
N VAL A 166 13.30 -3.07 5.31
CA VAL A 166 14.70 -2.67 5.49
C VAL A 166 15.61 -3.90 5.34
N GLY A 167 16.56 -3.79 4.40
CA GLY A 167 17.50 -4.85 4.05
C GLY A 167 17.02 -5.80 2.95
N THR A 168 15.75 -5.76 2.57
CA THR A 168 15.20 -6.58 1.47
C THR A 168 14.99 -5.76 0.21
N HIS A 169 14.15 -4.73 0.32
CA HIS A 169 13.72 -3.84 -0.75
C HIS A 169 13.78 -2.36 -0.37
N GLN A 170 14.08 -2.05 0.90
CA GLN A 170 14.25 -0.71 1.41
C GLN A 170 15.69 -0.53 1.94
N GLY A 171 16.37 0.52 1.50
CA GLY A 171 17.69 0.89 2.00
C GLY A 171 17.61 1.43 3.43
N LEU A 172 18.60 1.12 4.26
CA LEU A 172 18.63 1.53 5.67
C LEU A 172 18.68 3.05 5.82
N GLU A 173 19.53 3.72 5.04
CA GLU A 173 19.70 5.18 5.07
C GLU A 173 18.43 5.92 4.62
N GLU A 174 17.82 5.51 3.50
CA GLU A 174 16.56 6.09 3.01
C GLU A 174 15.42 5.88 4.02
N ALA A 175 15.32 4.68 4.62
CA ALA A 175 14.35 4.42 5.67
C ALA A 175 14.57 5.30 6.89
N ARG A 176 15.84 5.54 7.26
CA ARG A 176 16.18 6.43 8.36
C ARG A 176 15.76 7.87 8.09
N ASN A 177 16.07 8.39 6.91
CA ASN A 177 15.70 9.74 6.52
C ASN A 177 14.17 9.94 6.53
N LEU A 178 13.41 8.95 6.06
CA LEU A 178 11.94 8.98 6.15
C LEU A 178 11.46 8.90 7.61
N PHE A 179 12.11 8.09 8.45
CA PHE A 179 11.78 7.98 9.87
C PHE A 179 12.02 9.29 10.62
N ASP A 180 13.12 9.98 10.34
CA ASP A 180 13.47 11.28 10.93
C ASP A 180 12.45 12.38 10.55
N GLY A 181 11.73 12.21 9.45
CA GLY A 181 10.63 13.06 8.99
C GLY A 181 9.27 12.76 9.65
N LEU A 182 9.14 11.70 10.45
CA LEU A 182 7.86 11.35 11.08
C LEU A 182 7.46 12.38 12.12
N ARG A 183 6.20 12.83 12.07
CA ARG A 183 5.60 13.78 13.00
C ARG A 183 4.19 13.32 13.34
N ASN A 184 3.71 13.69 14.53
CA ASN A 184 2.31 13.54 14.94
C ASN A 184 1.74 12.12 14.81
N LEU A 185 2.53 11.08 15.14
CA LEU A 185 2.02 9.71 15.21
C LEU A 185 1.00 9.58 16.34
N ARG A 186 -0.17 9.02 16.06
CA ARG A 186 -1.20 8.74 17.05
C ARG A 186 -0.72 7.62 17.96
N LYS A 187 -0.58 7.97 19.24
CA LYS A 187 0.06 7.14 20.25
C LYS A 187 -0.68 5.83 20.48
N ASP A 188 -2.00 5.88 20.56
CA ASP A 188 -2.89 4.73 20.72
C ASP A 188 -2.78 3.74 19.55
N VAL A 189 -2.82 4.23 18.32
CA VAL A 189 -2.72 3.40 17.11
C VAL A 189 -1.34 2.74 17.02
N LEU A 190 -0.28 3.52 17.22
CA LEU A 190 1.09 3.01 17.18
C LEU A 190 1.36 1.97 18.26
N GLU A 191 0.88 2.19 19.49
CA GLU A 191 1.01 1.25 20.59
C GLU A 191 0.39 -0.10 20.28
N GLN A 192 -0.86 -0.09 19.81
CA GLN A 192 -1.55 -1.33 19.43
C GLN A 192 -0.86 -2.04 18.27
N LEU A 193 -0.36 -1.29 17.27
CA LEU A 193 0.38 -1.88 16.14
C LEU A 193 1.70 -2.51 16.57
N LEU A 194 2.44 -1.88 17.50
CA LEU A 194 3.68 -2.45 18.03
C LEU A 194 3.43 -3.70 18.88
N LEU A 195 2.36 -3.70 19.67
CA LEU A 195 1.93 -4.86 20.47
C LEU A 195 1.60 -6.08 19.61
N CYS A 196 0.90 -5.88 18.50
CA CYS A 196 0.51 -6.96 17.60
C CYS A 196 1.52 -7.24 16.48
N CYS A 197 2.64 -6.53 16.42
CA CYS A 197 3.67 -6.71 15.39
C CYS A 197 4.37 -8.07 15.55
N THR A 198 4.41 -8.85 14.47
CA THR A 198 5.02 -10.20 14.46
C THR A 198 6.52 -10.17 14.23
N SER A 199 7.08 -9.02 13.83
CA SER A 199 8.49 -8.88 13.47
C SER A 199 9.31 -8.21 14.56
N VAL A 200 10.12 -9.01 15.27
CA VAL A 200 11.08 -8.51 16.27
C VAL A 200 12.04 -7.47 15.68
N LYS A 201 12.46 -7.64 14.42
CA LYS A 201 13.31 -6.66 13.72
C LYS A 201 12.64 -5.30 13.65
N VAL A 202 11.36 -5.27 13.25
CA VAL A 202 10.59 -4.04 13.09
C VAL A 202 10.41 -3.33 14.42
N VAL A 203 10.00 -4.06 15.46
CA VAL A 203 9.80 -3.49 16.79
C VAL A 203 11.10 -2.89 17.32
N ARG A 204 12.19 -3.66 17.32
CA ARG A 204 13.48 -3.16 17.83
C ARG A 204 14.01 -1.98 17.03
N LEU A 205 13.93 -2.03 15.70
CA LEU A 205 14.39 -0.94 14.86
C LEU A 205 13.59 0.33 15.11
N PHE A 206 12.26 0.20 15.26
CA PHE A 206 11.39 1.30 15.64
C PHE A 206 11.80 1.89 17.00
N LEU A 207 11.99 1.06 18.04
CA LEU A 207 12.38 1.53 19.37
C LEU A 207 13.75 2.22 19.37
N THR A 208 14.75 1.65 18.69
CA THR A 208 16.09 2.26 18.57
C THR A 208 16.00 3.65 17.95
N TRP A 209 15.33 3.76 16.80
CA TRP A 209 15.21 5.05 16.13
C TRP A 209 14.29 6.03 16.86
N ALA A 210 13.24 5.54 17.53
CA ALA A 210 12.36 6.38 18.33
C ALA A 210 13.07 7.02 19.53
N ARG A 211 14.02 6.33 20.17
CA ARG A 211 14.86 6.93 21.22
C ARG A 211 15.71 8.07 20.69
N GLU A 212 16.29 7.88 19.50
CA GLU A 212 17.19 8.85 18.89
C GLU A 212 16.45 10.10 18.38
N THR A 213 15.26 9.93 17.77
CA THR A 213 14.48 11.03 17.22
C THR A 213 13.49 11.64 18.20
N ARG A 214 13.21 10.95 19.31
CA ARG A 214 12.17 11.27 20.29
C ARG A 214 10.77 11.39 19.67
N VAL A 215 10.52 10.68 18.57
CA VAL A 215 9.18 10.65 17.94
C VAL A 215 8.12 10.07 18.89
N VAL A 216 8.55 9.18 19.80
CA VAL A 216 7.76 8.72 20.95
C VAL A 216 8.64 8.51 22.18
N ASP A 217 8.05 8.58 23.36
CA ASP A 217 8.69 8.20 24.61
C ASP A 217 8.73 6.67 24.74
N VAL A 218 9.90 6.10 24.46
CA VAL A 218 10.14 4.65 24.47
C VAL A 218 10.11 4.08 25.89
N ASP A 219 10.57 4.82 26.90
CA ASP A 219 10.59 4.31 28.28
C ASP A 219 9.18 4.25 28.84
N ALA A 220 8.37 5.29 28.63
CA ALA A 220 6.95 5.28 29.01
C ALA A 220 6.15 4.23 28.21
N LEU A 221 6.56 3.91 26.98
CA LEU A 221 5.96 2.84 26.18
C LEU A 221 6.24 1.46 26.79
N LEU A 222 7.51 1.18 27.11
CA LEU A 222 7.94 -0.11 27.67
C LEU A 222 7.49 -0.34 29.11
N GLN A 223 7.25 0.73 29.89
CA GLN A 223 6.64 0.62 31.22
C GLN A 223 5.19 0.17 31.18
N ARG A 224 4.44 0.53 30.13
CA ARG A 224 3.02 0.21 29.99
C ARG A 224 2.76 -1.11 29.28
N HIS A 225 3.67 -1.52 28.40
CA HIS A 225 3.44 -2.60 27.45
C HIS A 225 4.63 -3.55 27.35
N ALA A 226 4.35 -4.85 27.41
CA ALA A 226 5.32 -5.89 27.08
C ALA A 226 5.37 -6.08 25.54
N LEU A 227 6.20 -5.31 24.87
CA LEU A 227 6.34 -5.39 23.40
C LEU A 227 7.08 -6.66 22.96
N PRO A 228 6.78 -7.22 21.77
CA PRO A 228 7.41 -8.43 21.24
C PRO A 228 8.83 -8.15 20.73
N VAL A 229 9.74 -7.91 21.67
CA VAL A 229 11.15 -7.63 21.40
C VAL A 229 11.99 -8.89 21.27
N GLY A 230 11.46 -10.10 21.48
CA GLY A 230 12.22 -11.34 21.42
C GLY A 230 13.15 -11.53 22.62
N SER A 231 14.37 -12.05 22.41
CA SER A 231 15.31 -12.36 23.50
C SER A 231 16.10 -11.14 24.00
N ASP A 232 16.71 -11.21 25.18
CA ASP A 232 17.53 -10.10 25.71
C ASP A 232 18.88 -9.91 24.98
N LYS A 233 19.19 -10.76 24.00
CA LYS A 233 20.41 -10.66 23.20
C LYS A 233 20.26 -9.63 22.09
N ARG A 234 21.38 -9.05 21.64
CA ARG A 234 21.41 -8.20 20.44
C ARG A 234 20.92 -8.99 19.23
N TRP A 235 20.02 -8.38 18.45
CA TRP A 235 19.62 -8.90 17.15
C TRP A 235 20.61 -8.35 16.12
N MET A 236 21.20 -9.23 15.32
CA MET A 236 22.22 -8.85 14.33
C MET A 236 21.89 -9.51 13.00
N SER A 237 21.98 -8.73 11.93
CA SER A 237 21.85 -9.24 10.57
C SER A 237 22.72 -8.43 9.62
N ARG A 238 23.39 -9.11 8.68
CA ARG A 238 24.12 -8.46 7.60
C ARG A 238 23.16 -8.21 6.43
N LEU A 239 23.01 -6.95 6.06
CA LEU A 239 22.17 -6.53 4.95
C LEU A 239 22.86 -6.85 3.61
N LYS A 240 22.10 -6.79 2.51
CA LYS A 240 22.62 -7.10 1.16
C LYS A 240 23.76 -6.17 0.72
N ASP A 241 23.80 -4.95 1.24
CA ASP A 241 24.86 -3.96 0.99
C ASP A 241 26.10 -4.16 1.87
N GLY A 242 26.13 -5.20 2.71
CA GLY A 242 27.24 -5.49 3.63
C GLY A 242 27.12 -4.83 5.01
N THR A 243 26.19 -3.89 5.19
CA THR A 243 25.96 -3.20 6.47
C THR A 243 25.54 -4.19 7.54
N LEU A 244 26.13 -4.10 8.73
CA LEU A 244 25.73 -4.90 9.89
C LEU A 244 24.68 -4.14 10.70
N LEU A 245 23.42 -4.56 10.61
CA LEU A 245 22.34 -4.02 11.43
C LEU A 245 22.37 -4.69 12.81
N THR A 246 22.65 -3.91 13.85
CA THR A 246 22.71 -4.39 15.25
C THR A 246 21.67 -3.65 16.09
N LEU A 247 20.73 -4.40 16.68
CA LEU A 247 19.59 -3.85 17.42
C LEU A 247 19.55 -4.38 18.86
N LYS A 248 19.46 -3.46 19.82
CA LYS A 248 19.22 -3.79 21.23
C LYS A 248 17.74 -4.19 21.43
N PRO A 249 17.41 -4.98 22.46
CA PRO A 249 16.02 -5.36 22.72
C PRO A 249 15.07 -4.17 22.94
N HIS A 250 15.53 -3.11 23.60
CA HIS A 250 14.68 -2.01 24.08
C HIS A 250 15.02 -0.64 23.50
N GLY A 251 15.61 -0.61 22.31
CA GLY A 251 16.16 0.60 21.69
C GLY A 251 17.62 0.83 22.03
#